data_AF-A0A2T5YD09-F1
#
_entry.id   AF-A0A2T5YD09-F1
#
_cell.length_a   1.000
_cell.length_b   1.000
_cell.length_c   1.000
_cell.angle_alpha   90.00
_cell.angle_beta   90.00
_cell.angle_gamma   90.00
#
_symmetry.space_group_name_H-M   'P 1'
#
loop_
_entity.id
_entity.type
_entity.pdbx_description
1 polymer ?
#
loop_
_entity_poly.entity_id
_entity_poly.type
_entity_poly.pdbx_seq_one_letter_code
_entity_poly.pdbx_strand_id
1 'polypeptide(L)'
;MNKTALNRIARNNAKVAKNKKVTHCYISKGSYYRPNYCGYTDYTTRAGVYTKEEALKCAANCSELTLVPIDIAKHNQRIMAEIKDLSTRIIT
;
A
#
# COMPACT_ATOMS: atom_id res chain seq x y z
N MET A 1 -0.32 14.86 -17.85
CA MET A 1 -1.36 13.82 -17.75
C MET A 1 -2.70 14.39 -18.20
N ASN A 2 -3.39 13.71 -19.12
CA ASN A 2 -4.64 14.18 -19.75
C ASN A 2 -5.84 14.04 -18.77
N LYS A 3 -6.80 14.99 -18.82
CA LYS A 3 -7.95 15.08 -17.87
C LYS A 3 -8.78 13.79 -17.78
N THR A 4 -8.80 12.99 -18.84
CA THR A 4 -9.56 11.73 -18.95
C THR A 4 -9.00 10.59 -18.08
N ALA A 5 -7.69 10.56 -17.81
CA ALA A 5 -7.07 9.53 -16.96
C ALA A 5 -7.34 9.74 -15.47
N LEU A 6 -7.48 11.01 -15.04
CA LEU A 6 -7.90 11.38 -13.69
C LEU A 6 -9.35 10.96 -13.40
N ASN A 7 -10.21 10.88 -14.42
CA ASN A 7 -11.62 10.49 -14.25
C ASN A 7 -11.84 9.00 -13.95
N ARG A 8 -10.88 8.11 -14.25
CA ARG A 8 -10.97 6.67 -13.94
C ARG A 8 -10.38 6.29 -12.59
N ILE A 9 -9.61 7.15 -11.95
CA ILE A 9 -9.16 6.91 -10.58
C ILE A 9 -10.43 6.92 -9.73
N ALA A 10 -10.76 5.77 -9.12
CA ALA A 10 -11.90 5.66 -8.21
C ALA A 10 -11.89 6.87 -7.28
N ARG A 11 -13.03 7.57 -7.12
CA ARG A 11 -13.15 8.81 -6.32
C ARG A 11 -12.39 8.72 -4.99
N ASN A 12 -12.37 7.51 -4.40
CA ASN A 12 -11.68 7.12 -3.17
C ASN A 12 -10.16 7.42 -3.18
N ASN A 13 -9.49 7.34 -4.33
CA ASN A 13 -8.03 7.47 -4.45
C ASN A 13 -7.58 8.83 -5.04
N ALA A 14 -8.53 9.74 -5.32
CA ALA A 14 -8.22 11.05 -5.90
C ALA A 14 -7.28 11.90 -5.02
N LYS A 15 -7.36 11.75 -3.68
CA LYS A 15 -6.47 12.43 -2.74
C LYS A 15 -5.02 11.94 -2.90
N VAL A 16 -4.82 10.63 -3.01
CA VAL A 16 -3.51 10.02 -3.25
C VAL A 16 -2.95 10.46 -4.60
N ALA A 17 -3.77 10.43 -5.65
CA ALA A 17 -3.37 10.85 -6.99
C ALA A 17 -2.85 12.30 -7.02
N LYS A 18 -3.55 13.23 -6.36
CA LYS A 18 -3.21 14.66 -6.35
C LYS A 18 -2.05 14.99 -5.40
N ASN A 19 -1.81 14.20 -4.35
CA ASN A 19 -0.76 14.47 -3.39
C ASN A 19 0.62 14.07 -3.92
N LYS A 20 1.48 15.06 -4.21
CA LYS A 20 2.84 14.86 -4.71
C LYS A 20 3.81 14.30 -3.67
N LYS A 21 3.49 14.39 -2.37
CA LYS A 21 4.34 13.86 -1.29
C LYS A 21 4.21 12.36 -1.12
N VAL A 22 3.13 11.75 -1.62
CA VAL A 22 2.93 10.31 -1.55
C VAL A 22 3.79 9.64 -2.62
N THR A 23 4.72 8.80 -2.17
CA THR A 23 5.59 8.01 -3.05
C THR A 23 5.20 6.53 -3.05
N HIS A 24 4.76 6.00 -1.91
CA HIS A 24 4.38 4.59 -1.75
C HIS A 24 3.02 4.45 -1.05
N CYS A 25 2.31 3.38 -1.38
CA CYS A 25 1.01 3.05 -0.82
C CYS A 25 0.91 1.55 -0.51
N TYR A 26 0.09 1.22 0.49
CA TYR A 26 -0.55 -0.09 0.54
C TYR A 26 -1.80 -0.08 -0.35
N ILE A 27 -2.17 -1.24 -0.87
CA ILE A 27 -3.44 -1.46 -1.57
C ILE A 27 -4.33 -2.26 -0.62
N SER A 28 -5.57 -1.81 -0.40
CA SER A 28 -6.52 -2.46 0.50
C SER A 28 -7.87 -2.72 -0.18
N LYS A 29 -8.46 -3.88 0.12
CA LYS A 29 -9.83 -4.29 -0.19
C LYS A 29 -10.43 -4.95 1.05
N GLY A 30 -10.81 -4.14 2.05
CA GLY A 30 -11.15 -4.61 3.39
C GLY A 30 -9.91 -4.93 4.24
N SER A 31 -8.97 -5.70 3.68
CA SER A 31 -7.63 -5.99 4.23
C SER A 31 -6.55 -5.59 3.22
N TYR A 32 -5.28 -5.54 3.65
CA TYR A 32 -4.16 -5.18 2.76
C TYR A 32 -3.79 -6.36 1.85
N TYR A 33 -3.49 -6.08 0.58
CA TYR A 33 -2.83 -7.07 -0.28
C TYR A 33 -1.46 -7.41 0.28
N ARG A 34 -1.13 -8.71 0.30
CA ARG A 34 0.25 -9.18 0.53
C ARG A 34 1.13 -8.88 -0.68
N PRO A 35 2.47 -8.90 -0.52
CA PRO A 35 3.40 -8.76 -1.64
C PRO A 35 3.00 -9.66 -2.82
N ASN A 36 3.16 -9.14 -4.04
CA ASN A 36 2.79 -9.82 -5.29
C ASN A 36 1.30 -10.18 -5.42
N TYR A 37 0.41 -9.55 -4.64
CA TYR A 37 -1.04 -9.79 -4.68
C TYR A 37 -1.46 -11.21 -4.25
N CYS A 38 -0.59 -11.93 -3.54
CA CYS A 38 -0.81 -13.32 -3.12
C CYS A 38 -1.66 -13.44 -1.84
N GLY A 39 -2.87 -12.88 -1.88
CA GLY A 39 -3.83 -12.88 -0.76
C GLY A 39 -3.79 -11.62 0.09
N TYR A 40 -4.39 -11.71 1.28
CA TYR A 40 -4.65 -10.56 2.14
C TYR A 40 -4.03 -10.68 3.53
N THR A 41 -3.87 -9.55 4.21
CA THR A 41 -3.41 -9.48 5.59
C THR A 41 -3.94 -8.21 6.27
N ASP A 42 -4.19 -8.29 7.57
CA ASP A 42 -4.55 -7.11 8.37
C ASP A 42 -3.31 -6.39 8.94
N TYR A 43 -2.13 -7.01 8.81
CA TYR A 43 -0.88 -6.48 9.35
C TYR A 43 -0.12 -5.68 8.29
N THR A 44 0.09 -4.39 8.52
CA THR A 44 0.84 -3.52 7.59
C THR A 44 2.28 -3.95 7.38
N THR A 45 2.86 -4.70 8.32
CA THR A 45 4.22 -5.23 8.21
C THR A 45 4.32 -6.44 7.28
N ARG A 46 3.19 -7.08 6.98
CA ARG A 46 3.08 -8.19 6.02
C ARG A 46 2.45 -7.77 4.69
N ALA A 47 2.01 -6.52 4.59
CA ALA A 47 1.38 -5.96 3.41
C ALA A 47 2.42 -5.67 2.32
N GLY A 48 1.99 -5.74 1.06
CA GLY A 48 2.78 -5.32 -0.09
C GLY A 48 2.97 -3.80 -0.11
N VAL A 49 4.18 -3.35 -0.40
CA VAL A 49 4.52 -1.94 -0.59
C VAL A 49 4.61 -1.69 -2.09
N TYR A 50 3.81 -0.73 -2.59
CA TYR A 50 3.74 -0.41 -4.01
C TYR A 50 4.06 1.06 -4.24
N THR A 51 4.69 1.36 -5.36
CA THR A 51 4.82 2.77 -5.79
C THR A 51 3.44 3.36 -6.03
N LYS A 52 3.35 4.69 -5.91
CA LYS A 52 2.10 5.42 -6.18
C LYS A 52 1.57 5.11 -7.58
N GLU A 53 2.45 5.01 -8.57
CA GLU A 53 2.10 4.73 -9.97
C GLU A 53 1.50 3.34 -10.13
N GLU A 54 2.14 2.30 -9.57
CA GLU A 54 1.65 0.92 -9.60
C GLU A 54 0.30 0.80 -8.89
N ALA A 55 0.18 1.41 -7.71
CA ALA A 55 -1.04 1.40 -6.92
C ALA A 55 -2.20 2.08 -7.64
N LEU A 56 -1.96 3.24 -8.26
CA LEU A 56 -2.97 3.94 -9.06
C LEU A 56 -3.38 3.13 -10.30
N LYS A 57 -2.43 2.47 -10.97
CA LYS A 57 -2.72 1.60 -12.11
C LYS A 57 -3.59 0.42 -11.70
N CYS A 58 -3.30 -0.21 -10.56
CA CYS A 58 -4.09 -1.30 -9.99
C CYS A 58 -5.53 -0.84 -9.66
N ALA A 59 -5.66 0.31 -9.00
CA ALA A 59 -6.96 0.84 -8.57
C ALA A 59 -7.77 1.52 -9.69
N ALA A 60 -7.18 1.78 -10.86
CA ALA A 60 -7.85 2.51 -11.95
C ALA A 60 -9.10 1.80 -12.50
N ASN A 61 -9.18 0.47 -12.36
CA ASN A 61 -10.31 -0.32 -12.87
C ASN A 61 -11.11 -1.02 -11.76
N CYS A 62 -10.79 -0.77 -10.48
CA CYS A 62 -11.48 -1.40 -9.36
C CYS A 62 -11.79 -0.37 -8.28
N SER A 63 -13.06 0.01 -8.17
CA SER A 63 -13.55 1.03 -7.24
C SER A 63 -13.50 0.61 -5.78
N GLU A 64 -13.47 -0.69 -5.51
CA GLU A 64 -13.37 -1.28 -4.18
C GLU A 64 -11.95 -1.14 -3.59
N LEU A 65 -10.94 -0.87 -4.43
CA LEU A 65 -9.57 -0.71 -3.97
C LEU A 65 -9.35 0.67 -3.36
N THR A 66 -8.79 0.66 -2.16
CA THR A 66 -8.36 1.86 -1.43
C THR A 66 -6.85 1.90 -1.34
N LEU A 67 -6.25 3.04 -1.71
CA LEU A 67 -4.83 3.29 -1.58
C LEU A 67 -4.53 4.00 -0.26
N VAL A 68 -3.68 3.38 0.56
CA VAL A 68 -3.31 3.91 1.88
C VAL A 68 -1.88 4.43 1.80
N PRO A 69 -1.65 5.76 1.86
CA PRO A 69 -0.31 6.34 1.84
C PRO A 69 0.56 5.81 2.97
N ILE A 70 1.82 5.52 2.65
CA ILE A 70 2.79 5.01 3.61
C ILE A 70 3.59 6.17 4.20
N ASP A 71 3.58 6.28 5.52
CA ASP A 71 4.62 6.99 6.26
C ASP A 71 5.85 6.07 6.35
N ILE A 72 6.89 6.41 5.58
CA ILE A 72 8.09 5.58 5.42
C ILE A 72 8.81 5.38 6.75
N ALA A 73 8.94 6.44 7.56
CA ALA A 73 9.65 6.35 8.83
C ALA A 73 8.92 5.40 9.78
N LYS A 74 7.60 5.57 9.90
CA LYS A 74 6.76 4.72 10.74
C LYS A 74 6.68 3.27 10.24
N HIS A 75 6.62 3.07 8.93
CA HIS A 75 6.63 1.74 8.33
C HIS A 75 7.93 1.00 8.64
N ASN A 76 9.08 1.63 8.37
CA ASN A 76 10.39 1.04 8.60
C ASN A 76 10.59 0.71 10.09
N GLN A 77 10.14 1.60 10.98
CA GLN A 77 10.17 1.33 12.42
C GLN A 77 9.40 0.06 12.80
N ARG A 78 8.20 -0.15 12.23
CA ARG A 78 7.40 -1.37 12.47
C ARG A 78 8.06 -2.62 11.91
N ILE A 79 8.65 -2.55 10.72
CA ILE A 79 9.39 -3.67 10.12
C ILE A 79 10.57 -4.07 11.00
N MET A 80 11.37 -3.11 11.45
CA MET A 80 12.51 -3.39 12.33
C MET A 80 12.07 -3.99 13.67
N ALA A 81 10.94 -3.54 14.22
CA ALA A 81 10.37 -4.12 15.42
C ALA A 81 9.93 -5.58 15.20
N GLU A 82 9.27 -5.91 14.08
CA GLU A 82 8.90 -7.30 13.76
C GLU A 82 10.12 -8.18 13.50
N ILE A 83 11.16 -7.67 12.83
CA ILE A 83 12.43 -8.40 12.64
C ILE A 83 13.04 -8.74 14.01
N LYS A 84 13.11 -7.77 14.92
CA LYS A 84 13.64 -7.98 16.27
C LYS A 84 12.84 -9.04 17.03
N ASP A 85 11.52 -8.94 16.98
CA ASP A 85 10.61 -9.90 17.63
C ASP A 85 10.73 -11.32 17.04
N LEU A 86 10.79 -11.44 15.71
CA LEU A 86 11.01 -12.73 15.05
C LEU A 86 12.37 -13.35 15.39
N SER A 87 13.41 -12.50 15.54
CA SER A 87 14.76 -12.97 15.86
C SER A 87 14.84 -13.69 17.22
N THR A 88 13.94 -13.39 18.17
CA THR A 88 13.94 -14.06 19.48
C THR A 88 13.41 -15.50 19.44
N ARG A 89 12.88 -15.93 18.30
CA ARG A 89 12.27 -17.26 18.09
C ARG A 89 13.14 -18.17 17.23
N ILE A 90 14.32 -17.69 16.84
CA ILE A 90 15.32 -18.50 16.14
C ILE A 90 15.75 -19.61 17.09
N ILE A 91 15.66 -20.85 16.62
CA ILE A 91 16.16 -22.03 17.33
C ILE A 91 17.58 -22.27 16.83
N THR A 92 18.54 -22.33 17.76
CA THR A 92 19.97 -22.56 17.50
C THR A 92 20.43 -23.87 18.08
#